data_AF-A0A9X9WFZ1-F1
#
_entry.id   AF-A0A9X9WFZ1-F1
#
_cell.length_a   1.000
_cell.length_b   1.000
_cell.length_c   1.000
_cell.angle_alpha   90.00
_cell.angle_beta   90.00
_cell.angle_gamma   90.00
#
_symmetry.space_group_name_H-M   'P 1'
#
loop_
_entity.id
_entity.type
_entity.pdbx_description
1 polymer ?
#
loop_
_entity_poly.entity_id
_entity_poly.type
_entity_poly.pdbx_seq_one_letter_code
_entity_poly.pdbx_strand_id
1 'polypeptide(L)'
;MPPVAPRDLEAAWDRARAAAAAERWGAPRRLLFRRPDGSAQEMLLADADAACWAEAVDAAHDLGTMGGLSLCLRLLALVEVMTRARWLRGLFAMTSEGIEIDPALLRAAAAMPLDAAARFDETGLRRLLSRPIPSGVSA
;
A
#
# COMPACT_ATOMS: atom_id res chain seq x y z
N MET A 1 5.03 -5.38 -10.75
CA MET A 1 5.13 -3.99 -10.24
C MET A 1 6.45 -3.80 -9.51
N PRO A 2 7.21 -2.72 -9.78
CA PRO A 2 8.52 -2.50 -9.14
C PRO A 2 8.38 -2.27 -7.63
N PRO A 3 9.39 -2.59 -6.81
CA PRO A 3 9.43 -2.13 -5.41
C PRO A 3 9.45 -0.60 -5.35
N VAL A 4 9.03 -0.03 -4.23
CA VAL A 4 9.04 1.42 -3.96
C VAL A 4 9.97 1.73 -2.80
N ALA A 5 10.40 2.99 -2.66
CA ALA A 5 11.17 3.36 -1.48
C ALA A 5 10.25 3.34 -0.24
N PRO A 6 10.67 2.79 0.91
CA PRO A 6 9.84 2.77 2.13
C PRO A 6 9.35 4.14 2.55
N ARG A 7 10.22 5.17 2.42
CA ARG A 7 9.87 6.57 2.71
C ARG A 7 8.74 7.10 1.83
N ASP A 8 8.65 6.65 0.58
CA ASP A 8 7.61 7.10 -0.34
C ASP A 8 6.28 6.44 0.06
N LEU A 9 6.30 5.18 0.50
CA LEU A 9 5.12 4.47 0.99
C LEU A 9 4.60 5.06 2.31
N GLU A 10 5.51 5.41 3.23
CA GLU A 10 5.18 6.12 4.47
C GLU A 10 4.57 7.49 4.18
N ALA A 11 5.19 8.27 3.30
CA ALA A 11 4.69 9.58 2.93
C ALA A 11 3.36 9.52 2.14
N ALA A 12 3.10 8.43 1.41
CA ALA A 12 1.82 8.16 0.77
C ALA A 12 0.74 7.78 1.81
N TRP A 13 1.09 6.96 2.80
CA TRP A 13 0.20 6.60 3.91
C TRP A 13 -0.27 7.83 4.67
N ASP A 14 0.65 8.72 5.05
CA ASP A 14 0.29 9.93 5.81
C ASP A 14 -0.58 10.89 4.98
N ARG A 15 -0.30 11.04 3.68
CA ARG A 15 -1.14 11.85 2.78
C ARG A 15 -2.54 11.27 2.62
N ALA A 16 -2.64 9.96 2.43
CA ALA A 16 -3.92 9.28 2.31
C ALA A 16 -4.75 9.41 3.58
N ARG A 17 -4.13 9.21 4.77
CA ARG A 17 -4.79 9.46 6.06
C ARG A 17 -5.24 10.91 6.21
N ALA A 18 -4.39 11.88 5.86
CA ALA A 18 -4.74 13.29 5.95
C ALA A 18 -5.87 13.68 4.96
N ALA A 19 -5.97 13.04 3.80
CA ALA A 19 -7.06 13.23 2.87
C ALA A 19 -8.38 12.63 3.38
N ALA A 20 -8.33 11.41 3.93
CA ALA A 20 -9.48 10.74 4.52
C ALA A 20 -10.02 11.51 5.74
N ALA A 21 -9.12 11.96 6.63
CA ALA A 21 -9.50 12.76 7.81
C ALA A 21 -10.10 14.13 7.45
N ALA A 22 -9.74 14.67 6.27
CA ALA A 22 -10.30 15.90 5.73
C ALA A 22 -11.54 15.66 4.85
N GLU A 23 -12.06 14.43 4.81
CA GLU A 23 -13.21 14.03 3.98
C GLU A 23 -13.05 14.41 2.50
N ARG A 24 -11.81 14.41 2.00
CA ARG A 24 -11.50 14.69 0.59
C ARG A 24 -11.71 13.43 -0.24
N TRP A 25 -12.98 13.11 -0.46
CA TRP A 25 -13.37 11.98 -1.29
C TRP A 25 -12.94 12.21 -2.74
N GLY A 26 -12.17 11.27 -3.30
CA GLY A 26 -11.74 11.29 -4.70
C GLY A 26 -12.83 10.75 -5.62
N ALA A 27 -12.75 11.07 -6.91
CA ALA A 27 -13.61 10.42 -7.91
C ALA A 27 -13.23 8.94 -8.08
N PRO A 28 -14.19 8.04 -8.36
CA PRO A 28 -13.88 6.65 -8.69
C PRO A 28 -12.85 6.55 -9.82
N ARG A 29 -11.83 5.70 -9.65
CA ARG A 29 -10.72 5.58 -10.59
C ARG A 29 -10.72 4.23 -11.30
N ARG A 30 -10.57 4.26 -12.63
CA ARG A 30 -10.39 3.06 -13.45
C ARG A 30 -8.92 2.88 -13.81
N LEU A 31 -8.39 1.70 -13.53
CA LEU A 31 -7.05 1.28 -13.89
C LEU A 31 -7.16 0.23 -15.00
N LEU A 32 -6.50 0.48 -16.13
CA LEU A 32 -6.50 -0.40 -17.29
C LEU A 32 -5.12 -1.02 -17.47
N PHE A 33 -5.04 -2.34 -17.33
CA PHE A 33 -3.83 -3.12 -17.51
C PHE A 33 -3.91 -3.87 -18.84
N ARG A 34 -2.96 -3.65 -19.74
CA ARG A 34 -2.84 -4.46 -20.96
C ARG A 34 -2.08 -5.74 -20.65
N ARG A 35 -2.67 -6.87 -21.01
CA ARG A 35 -2.04 -8.18 -20.89
C ARG A 35 -1.18 -8.48 -22.14
N PRO A 36 -0.20 -9.39 -22.03
CA PRO A 36 0.65 -9.77 -23.16
C PRO A 36 -0.11 -10.34 -24.37
N ASP A 37 -1.29 -10.93 -24.14
CA ASP A 37 -2.19 -11.45 -25.18
C ASP A 37 -3.02 -10.36 -25.88
N GLY A 38 -2.82 -9.08 -25.52
CA GLY A 38 -3.55 -7.94 -26.07
C GLY A 38 -4.90 -7.68 -25.40
N SER A 39 -5.36 -8.54 -24.50
CA SER A 39 -6.57 -8.30 -23.71
C SER A 39 -6.35 -7.21 -22.65
N ALA A 40 -7.42 -6.55 -22.25
CA ALA A 40 -7.40 -5.57 -21.16
C ALA A 40 -7.99 -6.17 -19.89
N GLN A 41 -7.32 -5.92 -18.76
CA GLN A 41 -7.85 -6.13 -17.42
C GLN A 41 -8.18 -4.77 -16.83
N GLU A 42 -9.44 -4.59 -16.44
CA GLU A 42 -9.91 -3.39 -15.76
C GLU A 42 -9.98 -3.63 -14.25
N MET A 43 -9.56 -2.64 -13.48
CA MET A 43 -9.78 -2.59 -12.04
C MET A 43 -10.38 -1.24 -11.68
N LEU A 44 -11.51 -1.28 -10.98
CA LEU A 44 -12.21 -0.08 -10.53
C LEU A 44 -11.98 0.13 -9.03
N LEU A 45 -11.43 1.29 -8.68
CA LEU A 45 -11.40 1.79 -7.31
C LEU A 45 -12.74 2.50 -7.04
N ALA A 46 -13.76 1.71 -6.70
CA ALA A 46 -15.13 2.18 -6.47
C ALA A 46 -15.41 2.55 -5.02
N ASP A 47 -14.65 1.97 -4.09
CA ASP A 47 -14.74 2.26 -2.67
C ASP A 47 -14.27 3.70 -2.38
N ALA A 48 -15.00 4.41 -1.51
CA ALA A 48 -14.75 5.84 -1.26
C ALA A 48 -13.38 6.08 -0.61
N ASP A 49 -12.95 5.20 0.29
CA ASP A 49 -11.62 5.26 0.91
C ASP A 49 -10.55 4.98 -0.15
N ALA A 50 -10.72 3.92 -0.96
CA ALA A 50 -9.78 3.61 -2.04
C ALA A 50 -9.65 4.75 -3.06
N ALA A 51 -10.75 5.41 -3.42
CA ALA A 51 -10.75 6.56 -4.34
C ALA A 51 -10.08 7.79 -3.72
N CYS A 52 -10.37 8.09 -2.45
CA CYS A 52 -9.71 9.15 -1.68
C CYS A 52 -8.18 8.94 -1.64
N TRP A 53 -7.75 7.72 -1.37
CA TRP A 53 -6.34 7.37 -1.24
C TRP A 53 -5.62 7.43 -2.58
N ALA A 54 -6.26 6.94 -3.65
CA ALA A 54 -5.73 7.04 -4.99
C ALA A 54 -5.52 8.49 -5.43
N GLU A 55 -6.47 9.39 -5.13
CA GLU A 55 -6.36 10.82 -5.43
C GLU A 55 -5.19 11.46 -4.66
N ALA A 56 -5.04 11.14 -3.37
CA ALA A 56 -3.94 11.65 -2.54
C ALA A 56 -2.57 11.21 -3.05
N VAL A 57 -2.45 9.97 -3.53
CA VAL A 57 -1.23 9.46 -4.15
C VAL A 57 -0.99 10.11 -5.51
N ASP A 58 -2.02 10.25 -6.34
CA ASP A 58 -1.90 10.83 -7.67
C ASP A 58 -1.36 12.26 -7.64
N ALA A 59 -1.89 13.08 -6.72
CA ALA A 59 -1.46 14.47 -6.53
C ALA A 59 0.04 14.60 -6.17
N ALA A 60 0.66 13.56 -5.64
CA ALA A 60 2.06 13.57 -5.21
C ALA A 60 3.01 12.75 -6.09
N HIS A 61 2.53 11.67 -6.73
CA HIS A 61 3.36 10.66 -7.35
C HIS A 61 2.92 10.25 -8.77
N ASP A 62 1.86 10.83 -9.33
CA ASP A 62 1.32 10.56 -10.67
C ASP A 62 1.04 9.07 -10.95
N LEU A 63 -0.23 8.67 -10.86
CA LEU A 63 -0.69 7.30 -11.14
C LEU A 63 -0.55 6.90 -12.62
N GLY A 64 -0.30 7.85 -13.53
CA GLY A 64 0.08 7.59 -14.91
C GLY A 64 1.47 6.95 -15.04
N THR A 65 2.29 7.02 -13.99
CA THR A 65 3.61 6.40 -13.97
C THR A 65 3.59 5.01 -13.34
N MET A 66 4.52 4.14 -13.75
CA MET A 66 4.71 2.83 -13.12
C MET A 66 5.04 2.95 -11.63
N GLY A 67 5.77 4.01 -11.23
CA GLY A 67 6.12 4.29 -9.84
C GLY A 67 4.91 4.66 -8.99
N GLY A 68 4.13 5.67 -9.41
CA GLY A 68 2.93 6.11 -8.71
C GLY A 68 1.87 5.02 -8.62
N LEU A 69 1.64 4.28 -9.71
CA LEU A 69 0.74 3.12 -9.70
C LEU A 69 1.22 2.04 -8.72
N SER A 70 2.52 1.74 -8.73
CA SER A 70 3.12 0.77 -7.81
C SER A 70 2.94 1.13 -6.34
N LEU A 71 3.08 2.41 -6.04
CA LEU A 71 2.92 2.99 -4.71
C LEU A 71 1.47 2.88 -4.24
N CYS A 72 0.52 3.32 -5.08
CA CYS A 72 -0.91 3.27 -4.79
C CYS A 72 -1.39 1.85 -4.53
N LEU A 73 -1.04 0.89 -5.40
CA LEU A 73 -1.47 -0.49 -5.24
C LEU A 73 -0.92 -1.13 -3.96
N ARG A 74 0.33 -0.81 -3.59
CA ARG A 74 0.93 -1.31 -2.33
C ARG A 74 0.25 -0.72 -1.11
N LEU A 75 -0.13 0.56 -1.17
CA LEU A 75 -0.86 1.21 -0.09
C LEU A 75 -2.24 0.56 0.12
N LEU A 76 -2.99 0.32 -0.95
CA LEU A 76 -4.28 -0.36 -0.90
C LEU A 76 -4.15 -1.82 -0.45
N ALA A 77 -3.15 -2.54 -0.96
CA ALA A 77 -2.83 -3.90 -0.54
C ALA A 77 -2.46 -4.00 0.95
N LEU A 78 -1.82 -2.95 1.50
CA LEU A 78 -1.46 -2.87 2.90
C LEU A 78 -2.71 -2.79 3.79
N VAL A 79 -3.68 -1.93 3.44
CA VAL A 79 -4.97 -1.88 4.14
C VAL A 79 -5.69 -3.20 4.04
N GLU A 80 -5.78 -3.77 2.84
CA GLU A 80 -6.44 -5.05 2.60
C GLU A 80 -5.86 -6.15 3.51
N VAL A 81 -4.53 -6.29 3.56
CA VAL A 81 -3.91 -7.33 4.37
C VAL A 81 -4.09 -7.06 5.87
N MET A 82 -4.06 -5.80 6.31
CA MET A 82 -4.33 -5.42 7.70
C MET A 82 -5.74 -5.80 8.15
N THR A 83 -6.72 -5.73 7.25
CA THR A 83 -8.12 -6.11 7.58
C THR A 83 -8.34 -7.62 7.67
N ARG A 84 -7.63 -8.43 6.87
CA ARG A 84 -7.83 -9.89 6.82
C ARG A 84 -6.85 -10.71 7.65
N ALA A 85 -5.60 -10.28 7.76
CA ALA A 85 -4.52 -11.06 8.39
C ALA A 85 -4.44 -10.79 9.89
N ARG A 86 -5.18 -11.55 10.68
CA ARG A 86 -5.29 -11.36 12.14
C ARG A 86 -3.97 -11.43 12.91
N TRP A 87 -2.93 -12.06 12.35
CA TRP A 87 -1.61 -12.13 12.99
C TRP A 87 -0.80 -10.83 12.88
N LEU A 88 -1.23 -9.88 12.04
CA LEU A 88 -0.65 -8.52 12.01
C LEU A 88 -1.02 -7.69 13.25
N ARG A 89 -1.90 -8.19 14.12
CA ARG A 89 -2.21 -7.57 15.41
C ARG A 89 -0.92 -7.35 16.20
N GLY A 90 -0.66 -6.10 16.56
CA GLY A 90 0.57 -5.67 17.25
C GLY A 90 1.62 -5.05 16.34
N LEU A 91 1.48 -5.13 15.01
CA LEU A 91 2.29 -4.36 14.04
C LEU A 91 1.58 -3.09 13.55
N PHE A 92 0.41 -2.80 14.11
CA PHE A 92 -0.27 -1.54 13.98
C PHE A 92 -1.14 -1.33 15.23
N ALA A 93 -1.38 -0.08 15.57
CA ALA A 93 -2.24 0.33 16.67
C ALA A 93 -3.29 1.32 16.17
N MET A 94 -4.51 1.19 16.67
CA MET A 94 -5.55 2.20 16.49
C MET A 94 -5.47 3.16 17.68
N THR A 95 -5.10 4.41 17.43
CA THR A 95 -5.05 5.49 18.41
C THR A 95 -6.17 6.49 18.12
N SER A 96 -6.37 7.46 19.02
CA SER A 96 -7.31 8.58 18.79
C SER A 96 -6.91 9.46 17.61
N GLU A 97 -5.65 9.39 17.17
CA GLU A 97 -5.09 10.13 16.03
C GLU A 97 -5.11 9.30 14.74
N GLY A 98 -5.63 8.06 14.80
CA GLY A 98 -5.77 7.16 13.67
C GLY A 98 -4.92 5.90 13.79
N ILE A 99 -4.51 5.32 12.66
CA ILE A 99 -3.74 4.08 12.65
C ILE A 99 -2.25 4.37 12.58
N GLU A 100 -1.52 3.94 13.60
CA GLU A 100 -0.05 3.88 13.61
C GLU A 100 0.43 2.52 13.09
N ILE A 101 1.39 2.52 12.18
CA ILE A 101 1.93 1.31 11.55
C ILE A 101 3.39 1.12 11.98
N ASP A 102 3.76 -0.10 12.33
CA ASP A 102 5.16 -0.47 12.59
C ASP A 102 6.01 -0.22 11.32
N PRO A 103 7.14 0.50 11.41
CA PRO A 103 8.01 0.76 10.26
C PRO A 103 8.50 -0.50 9.53
N ALA A 104 8.61 -1.65 10.22
CA ALA A 104 8.94 -2.92 9.59
C ALA A 104 7.86 -3.40 8.63
N LEU A 105 6.58 -3.16 8.94
CA LEU A 105 5.45 -3.47 8.06
C LEU A 105 5.47 -2.60 6.80
N LEU A 106 5.73 -1.30 6.94
CA LEU A 106 5.90 -0.40 5.78
C LEU A 106 7.09 -0.81 4.89
N ARG A 107 8.25 -1.13 5.49
CA ARG A 107 9.42 -1.63 4.75
C ARG A 107 9.12 -2.94 4.01
N ALA A 108 8.42 -3.87 4.65
CA ALA A 108 8.01 -5.12 4.03
C ALA A 108 7.07 -4.88 2.84
N ALA A 109 6.05 -4.05 3.01
CA ALA A 109 5.09 -3.70 1.97
C ALA A 109 5.76 -2.97 0.77
N ALA A 110 6.75 -2.12 1.04
CA ALA A 110 7.48 -1.40 0.00
C ALA A 110 8.27 -2.34 -0.94
N ALA A 111 8.82 -3.43 -0.39
CA ALA A 111 9.68 -4.37 -1.12
C ALA A 111 8.93 -5.57 -1.71
N MET A 112 7.87 -6.04 -1.05
CA MET A 112 7.21 -7.28 -1.44
C MET A 112 6.53 -7.18 -2.83
N PRO A 113 6.54 -8.29 -3.59
CA PRO A 113 5.73 -8.37 -4.80
C PRO A 113 4.25 -8.42 -4.45
N LEU A 114 3.44 -7.77 -5.29
CA LEU A 114 2.00 -7.97 -5.32
C LEU A 114 1.66 -9.13 -6.26
N ASP A 115 0.62 -9.88 -5.94
CA ASP A 115 0.06 -10.89 -6.84
C ASP A 115 -0.72 -10.26 -8.01
N ALA A 116 -1.27 -11.11 -8.89
CA ALA A 116 -2.04 -10.66 -10.05
C ALA A 116 -3.36 -9.94 -9.70
N ALA A 117 -3.82 -10.06 -8.45
CA ALA A 117 -4.97 -9.36 -7.91
C ALA A 117 -4.58 -8.10 -7.10
N ALA A 118 -3.32 -7.68 -7.19
CA ALA A 118 -2.74 -6.56 -6.45
C ALA A 118 -2.80 -6.73 -4.91
N ARG A 119 -2.62 -7.97 -4.41
CA ARG A 119 -2.59 -8.28 -2.97
C ARG A 119 -1.21 -8.75 -2.52
N PHE A 120 -0.92 -8.59 -1.23
CA PHE A 120 0.24 -9.21 -0.60
C PHE A 120 -0.01 -10.68 -0.29
N ASP A 121 0.95 -11.56 -0.60
CA ASP A 121 0.95 -12.93 -0.08
C ASP A 121 1.19 -12.91 1.43
N GLU A 122 0.20 -13.39 2.18
CA GLU A 122 0.22 -13.37 3.65
C GLU A 122 1.37 -14.23 4.21
N THR A 123 1.62 -15.38 3.59
CA THR A 123 2.68 -16.31 4.05
C THR A 123 4.07 -15.71 3.81
N GLY A 124 4.27 -15.08 2.65
CA GLY A 124 5.46 -14.31 2.31
C GLY A 124 5.69 -13.15 3.28
N LEU A 125 4.64 -12.38 3.57
CA LEU A 125 4.71 -11.23 4.47
C LEU A 125 5.08 -11.65 5.89
N ARG A 126 4.45 -12.72 6.40
CA ARG A 126 4.78 -13.29 7.71
C ARG A 126 6.23 -13.76 7.78
N ARG A 127 6.73 -14.43 6.74
CA ARG A 127 8.13 -14.87 6.68
C ARG A 127 9.10 -13.71 6.69
N LEU A 128 8.80 -12.62 5.98
CA LEU A 128 9.66 -11.45 5.92
C LEU A 128 9.73 -10.72 7.27
N LEU A 129 8.59 -10.60 7.96
CA LEU A 129 8.49 -9.92 9.27
C LEU A 129 8.96 -10.78 10.45
N SER A 130 9.01 -12.11 10.28
CA SER A 130 9.56 -13.02 11.29
C SER A 130 11.09 -13.13 11.22
N ARG A 131 11.73 -12.57 10.18
CA ARG A 131 13.19 -12.53 10.12
C ARG A 131 13.71 -11.54 11.17
N PRO A 132 14.69 -11.92 11.99
CA PRO A 132 15.38 -10.96 12.83
C PRO A 132 15.92 -9.83 11.95
N ILE A 133 15.57 -8.59 12.26
CA ILE A 133 16.28 -7.43 11.73
C ILE A 133 17.73 -7.64 12.18
N PRO A 134 18.73 -7.73 11.27
CA PRO A 134 20.11 -7.74 11.70
C PRO A 134 20.32 -6.48 12.51
N SER A 135 20.56 -6.62 13.81
CA SER A 135 20.97 -5.51 14.66
C SER A 135 22.29 -5.02 14.09
N GLY A 136 22.25 -3.98 13.27
CA GLY A 136 23.45 -3.24 12.91
C GLY A 136 23.98 -2.61 14.18
N VAL A 137 24.93 -3.29 14.83
CA VAL A 137 25.82 -2.71 15.83
C VAL A 137 27.24 -3.04 15.44
N SER A 138 27.96 -1.94 15.21
CA SER A 138 29.38 -1.72 14.95
C SER A 138 30.39 -2.73 15.50
N ALA A 139 31.42 -2.96 14.69
CA ALA A 139 32.81 -3.04 15.16
C ALA A 139 33.62 -1.97 14.42
#